data_AF-A0A7R9P8F8-F1
#
_entry.id   AF-A0A7R9P8F8-F1
#
_cell.length_a   1.000
_cell.length_b   1.000
_cell.length_c   1.000
_cell.angle_alpha   90.00
_cell.angle_beta   90.00
_cell.angle_gamma   90.00
#
_symmetry.space_group_name_H-M   'P 1'
#
loop_
_entity.id
_entity.type
_entity.pdbx_description
1 polymer ?
#
loop_
_entity_poly.entity_id
_entity_poly.type
_entity_poly.pdbx_seq_one_letter_code
_entity_poly.pdbx_strand_id
1 'polypeptide(L)'
;TYGVDLALICETHLKTDQRFNISGHNIYRTDREHGKGGGTAVIIKDYLPHYRANINDTENLEATTISISTKTGHINFVAAYNPPSKILLKQDLDNITSSDNYFIGGDLNSKNTLWNSRITNRNGRILEEHANEAYYNIIAPDTPTYYPGNYLHRPDILDIILTNLKIMPDTLTVLQELDYDHNPLLCEWEALQRYLDIHTEQDIDAAIELFTTTLQETYKINTTISRKHHDFRIDHPELSYLLSLKREARRDWQRLRTPNERTRYNRLKAIVKRTVNQIRRTNFNTFVTDTATNMQKTCTITKVLKGTSKKSNTPAIHGKQGMAFSSLDKANAIALTLEDQFKPNPVHDQNFNRDVTRSVNDYIQRPITDLPAPITEQELQTTIKQLKLNKAPENGKVELEEVNPHLRGGRVENHLGKTIPSSPDRDLNLDLPVLSSRAQHESTETRWMKSQDISRSGKLISSIVQWGRGAVFCCLWCGSICSGFLLLYCPLLPLLFFHQRLFRRLTDIIFAAWEIYPASFMKELESKAWLPTPQPCTEHKSMCRLRKKESTTHLKDPLEQFDLDLLFTSG
;
A
#
# COMPACT_ATOMS: atom_id res chain seq x y z
N THR A 1 2.57 -43.53 12.61
CA THR A 1 2.34 -42.26 13.35
C THR A 1 2.78 -41.11 12.48
N TYR A 2 1.93 -40.11 12.28
CA TYR A 2 2.12 -39.01 11.32
C TYR A 2 3.25 -38.02 11.66
N GLY A 3 4.02 -38.24 12.72
CA GLY A 3 5.16 -37.39 13.07
C GLY A 3 4.80 -35.94 13.43
N VAL A 4 3.55 -35.65 13.77
CA VAL A 4 2.99 -34.29 13.96
C VAL A 4 3.83 -33.44 14.91
N ASP A 5 4.32 -32.31 14.42
CA ASP A 5 5.13 -31.35 15.17
C ASP A 5 4.30 -30.42 16.07
N LEU A 6 3.13 -30.02 15.58
CA LEU A 6 2.20 -29.11 16.23
C LEU A 6 0.76 -29.56 15.94
N ALA A 7 -0.06 -29.65 16.99
CA ALA A 7 -1.48 -29.97 16.91
C ALA A 7 -2.32 -28.86 17.54
N LEU A 8 -3.34 -28.43 16.80
CA LEU A 8 -4.37 -27.48 17.25
C LEU A 8 -5.62 -28.28 17.62
N ILE A 9 -6.00 -28.27 18.90
CA ILE A 9 -7.07 -29.11 19.44
C ILE A 9 -8.24 -28.22 19.88
N CYS A 10 -9.42 -28.57 19.38
CA CYS A 10 -10.70 -28.02 19.82
C CYS A 10 -11.40 -29.04 20.74
N GLU A 11 -12.30 -28.54 21.59
CA GLU A 11 -13.13 -29.37 22.46
C GLU A 11 -12.34 -30.35 23.33
N THR A 12 -11.35 -29.85 24.08
CA THR A 12 -10.55 -30.71 24.99
C THR A 12 -11.40 -31.32 26.11
N HIS A 13 -12.49 -30.65 26.50
CA HIS A 13 -13.38 -30.97 27.61
C HIS A 13 -12.66 -31.10 28.97
N LEU A 14 -11.42 -30.61 29.03
CA LEU A 14 -10.60 -30.62 30.24
C LEU A 14 -11.03 -29.53 31.21
N LYS A 15 -10.85 -29.81 32.50
CA LYS A 15 -10.98 -28.84 33.58
C LYS A 15 -9.61 -28.38 34.07
N THR A 16 -9.58 -27.19 34.65
CA THR A 16 -8.34 -26.53 35.11
C THR A 16 -7.56 -27.37 36.11
N ASP A 17 -8.24 -28.19 36.91
CA ASP A 17 -7.68 -29.11 37.89
C ASP A 17 -7.22 -30.47 37.30
N GLN A 18 -7.71 -30.84 36.11
CA GLN A 18 -7.30 -32.06 35.45
C GLN A 18 -5.91 -31.93 34.85
N ARG A 19 -5.05 -32.92 35.09
CA ARG A 19 -3.72 -33.01 34.50
C ARG A 19 -3.78 -33.80 33.20
N PHE A 20 -3.22 -33.23 32.15
CA PHE A 20 -3.04 -33.88 30.86
C PHE A 20 -1.62 -33.60 30.39
N ASN A 21 -0.86 -34.64 30.06
CA ASN A 21 0.52 -34.52 29.62
C ASN A 21 0.84 -35.59 28.58
N ILE A 22 1.65 -35.23 27.59
CA ILE A 22 2.16 -36.11 26.55
C ILE A 22 3.68 -35.98 26.57
N SER A 23 4.38 -37.10 26.73
CA SER A 23 5.85 -37.09 26.79
C SER A 23 6.45 -36.47 25.52
N GLY A 24 7.46 -35.63 25.67
CA GLY A 24 8.13 -34.94 24.56
C GLY A 24 7.35 -33.76 23.96
N HIS A 25 6.26 -33.32 24.61
CA HIS A 25 5.43 -32.24 24.12
C HIS A 25 5.11 -31.23 25.22
N ASN A 26 5.10 -29.95 24.84
CA ASN A 26 4.54 -28.88 25.63
C ASN A 26 3.06 -28.71 25.25
N ILE A 27 2.20 -28.56 26.27
CA ILE A 27 0.76 -28.42 26.09
C ILE A 27 0.32 -27.08 26.69
N TYR A 28 -0.23 -26.23 25.84
CA TYR A 28 -0.87 -24.98 26.23
C TYR A 28 -2.37 -25.15 26.09
N ARG A 29 -3.14 -24.64 27.05
CA ARG A 29 -4.60 -24.79 27.04
C ARG A 29 -5.32 -23.57 27.58
N THR A 30 -6.54 -23.42 27.11
CA THR A 30 -7.56 -22.53 27.64
C THR A 30 -8.78 -23.40 27.94
N ASP A 31 -9.04 -23.64 29.23
CA ASP A 31 -10.09 -24.55 29.70
C ASP A 31 -11.38 -23.77 29.97
N ARG A 32 -12.54 -24.35 29.64
CA ARG A 32 -13.83 -23.73 29.94
C ARG A 32 -14.17 -23.87 31.42
N GLU A 33 -14.22 -22.75 32.12
CA GLU A 33 -14.56 -22.69 33.55
C GLU A 33 -16.04 -23.04 33.80
N HIS A 34 -16.96 -22.50 33.00
CA HIS A 34 -18.40 -22.63 33.19
C HIS A 34 -19.10 -23.31 32.02
N GLY A 35 -19.89 -24.36 32.30
CA GLY A 35 -20.63 -25.13 31.29
C GLY A 35 -20.01 -26.48 30.95
N LYS A 36 -20.71 -27.22 30.08
CA LYS A 36 -20.28 -28.53 29.54
C LYS A 36 -19.59 -28.34 28.19
N GLY A 37 -18.61 -29.20 27.88
CA GLY A 37 -17.85 -29.18 26.63
C GLY A 37 -16.92 -27.97 26.49
N GLY A 38 -16.34 -27.80 25.30
CA GLY A 38 -15.40 -26.72 24.98
C GLY A 38 -13.97 -26.98 25.47
N GLY A 39 -13.18 -25.92 25.54
CA GLY A 39 -11.75 -25.95 25.79
C GLY A 39 -10.95 -26.03 24.48
N THR A 40 -9.81 -25.34 24.44
CA THR A 40 -8.85 -25.42 23.33
C THR A 40 -7.46 -25.75 23.86
N ALA A 41 -6.64 -26.40 23.04
CA ALA A 41 -5.25 -26.64 23.35
C ALA A 41 -4.35 -26.57 22.12
N VAL A 42 -3.10 -26.17 22.35
CA VAL A 42 -2.01 -26.33 21.38
C VAL A 42 -1.00 -27.28 21.98
N ILE A 43 -0.72 -28.36 21.26
CA ILE A 43 0.28 -29.37 21.63
C ILE A 43 1.42 -29.23 20.64
N ILE A 44 2.65 -29.07 21.14
CA ILE A 44 3.83 -28.85 20.29
C ILE A 44 5.01 -29.65 20.85
N LYS A 45 5.85 -30.21 19.97
CA LYS A 45 7.06 -30.90 20.40
C LYS A 45 7.99 -29.98 21.19
N ASP A 46 8.57 -30.50 22.26
CA ASP A 46 9.37 -29.73 23.21
C ASP A 46 10.67 -29.15 22.62
N TYR A 47 11.25 -29.80 21.61
CA TYR A 47 12.46 -29.33 20.94
C TYR A 47 12.23 -28.12 20.02
N LEU A 48 10.99 -27.84 19.61
CA LEU A 48 10.71 -26.68 18.76
C LEU A 48 10.73 -25.42 19.61
N PRO A 49 11.52 -24.38 19.29
CA PRO A 49 11.53 -23.14 20.07
C PRO A 49 10.20 -22.38 19.94
N HIS A 50 9.48 -22.21 21.05
CA HIS A 50 8.18 -21.53 21.08
C HIS A 50 7.91 -20.88 22.44
N TYR A 51 6.90 -20.01 22.51
CA TYR A 51 6.40 -19.45 23.76
C TYR A 51 4.88 -19.27 23.72
N ARG A 52 4.23 -19.24 24.89
CA ARG A 52 2.80 -18.90 24.99
C ARG A 52 2.60 -17.44 24.61
N ALA A 53 1.72 -17.17 23.65
CA ALA A 53 1.32 -15.82 23.33
C ALA A 53 -0.01 -15.49 24.00
N ASN A 54 -0.13 -14.26 24.51
CA ASN A 54 -1.38 -13.76 25.03
C ASN A 54 -2.09 -12.99 23.92
N ILE A 55 -3.38 -13.30 23.75
CA ILE A 55 -4.31 -12.52 22.95
C ILE A 55 -5.26 -11.81 23.90
N ASN A 56 -5.95 -10.77 23.42
CA ASN A 56 -7.02 -10.16 24.18
C ASN A 56 -8.13 -11.18 24.45
N ASP A 57 -8.79 -11.07 25.59
CA ASP A 57 -9.89 -11.96 25.97
C ASP A 57 -10.98 -11.99 24.90
N THR A 58 -11.46 -13.18 24.59
CA THR A 58 -12.56 -13.44 23.68
C THR A 58 -13.83 -13.75 24.46
N GLU A 59 -14.98 -13.29 23.96
CA GLU A 59 -16.25 -13.39 24.70
C GLU A 59 -17.03 -14.68 24.36
N ASN A 60 -17.20 -14.98 23.06
CA ASN A 60 -17.93 -16.16 22.60
C ASN A 60 -17.01 -17.24 22.04
N LEU A 61 -15.88 -16.83 21.49
CA LEU A 61 -14.84 -17.71 20.98
C LEU A 61 -13.93 -18.18 22.11
N GLU A 62 -13.45 -19.40 22.02
CA GLU A 62 -12.36 -19.91 22.86
C GLU A 62 -11.10 -20.05 22.00
N ALA A 63 -9.97 -19.59 22.50
CA ALA A 63 -8.72 -19.66 21.77
C ALA A 63 -7.52 -19.93 22.67
N THR A 64 -6.56 -20.69 22.14
CA THR A 64 -5.24 -20.91 22.74
C THR A 64 -4.17 -20.57 21.72
N THR A 65 -3.23 -19.72 22.09
CA THR A 65 -2.20 -19.21 21.17
C THR A 65 -0.80 -19.53 21.66
N ILE A 66 0.03 -19.99 20.73
CA ILE A 66 1.49 -19.99 20.88
C ILE A 66 2.11 -19.18 19.76
N SER A 67 3.32 -18.69 19.99
CA SER A 67 4.12 -18.05 18.96
C SER A 67 5.38 -18.86 18.71
N ILE A 68 5.70 -19.05 17.43
CA ILE A 68 6.95 -19.64 16.98
C ILE A 68 7.76 -18.56 16.29
N SER A 69 9.02 -18.41 16.69
CA SER A 69 9.95 -17.48 16.05
C SER A 69 10.43 -18.04 14.72
N THR A 70 10.46 -17.19 13.71
CA THR A 70 10.94 -17.47 12.35
C THR A 70 12.00 -16.45 11.95
N LYS A 71 12.70 -16.70 10.84
CA LYS A 71 13.67 -15.74 10.26
C LYS A 71 13.08 -14.36 9.96
N THR A 72 11.78 -14.28 9.70
CA THR A 72 11.09 -13.06 9.26
C THR A 72 10.17 -12.45 10.32
N GLY A 73 10.24 -12.92 11.57
CA GLY A 73 9.40 -12.45 12.67
C GLY A 73 8.84 -13.61 13.48
N HIS A 74 7.60 -13.51 13.93
CA HIS A 74 6.93 -14.60 14.66
C HIS A 74 5.67 -15.02 13.91
N ILE A 75 5.28 -16.28 14.04
CA ILE A 75 3.99 -16.79 13.56
C ILE A 75 3.20 -17.24 14.77
N ASN A 76 1.97 -16.73 14.90
CA ASN A 76 1.05 -17.16 15.94
C ASN A 76 0.25 -18.35 15.45
N PHE A 77 0.34 -19.47 16.15
CA PHE A 77 -0.50 -20.64 15.94
C PHE A 77 -1.62 -20.62 16.98
N VAL A 78 -2.87 -20.60 16.49
CA VAL A 78 -4.06 -20.43 17.35
C VAL A 78 -5.00 -21.61 17.14
N ALA A 79 -5.26 -22.36 18.20
CA ALA A 79 -6.39 -23.29 18.25
C ALA A 79 -7.64 -22.49 18.62
N ALA A 80 -8.67 -22.48 17.77
CA ALA A 80 -9.86 -21.67 17.97
C ALA A 80 -11.15 -22.49 17.89
N TYR A 81 -12.06 -22.29 18.83
CA TYR A 81 -13.34 -22.98 18.90
C TYR A 81 -14.48 -21.99 19.16
N ASN A 82 -15.47 -21.93 18.27
CA ASN A 82 -16.70 -21.18 18.48
C ASN A 82 -17.87 -22.15 18.65
N PRO A 83 -18.55 -22.18 19.82
CA PRO A 83 -19.66 -23.09 20.04
C PRO A 83 -20.81 -22.87 19.02
N PRO A 84 -21.52 -23.93 18.59
CA PRO A 84 -22.56 -23.83 17.56
C PRO A 84 -23.74 -22.94 17.98
N SER A 85 -24.00 -22.82 19.28
CA SER A 85 -25.06 -21.96 19.84
C SER A 85 -24.66 -20.48 19.92
N LYS A 86 -23.38 -20.16 19.71
CA LYS A 86 -22.83 -18.82 19.89
C LYS A 86 -22.66 -18.12 18.54
N ILE A 87 -22.91 -16.81 18.58
CA ILE A 87 -22.73 -15.93 17.43
C ILE A 87 -21.27 -15.53 17.40
N LEU A 88 -20.63 -15.72 16.25
CA LEU A 88 -19.26 -15.27 16.04
C LEU A 88 -19.22 -13.75 16.11
N LEU A 89 -18.46 -13.20 17.04
CA LEU A 89 -18.30 -11.75 17.22
C LEU A 89 -17.13 -11.26 16.40
N LYS A 90 -17.29 -10.09 15.79
CA LYS A 90 -16.21 -9.43 15.06
C LYS A 90 -15.01 -9.12 15.96
N GLN A 91 -15.27 -8.66 17.19
CA GLN A 91 -14.23 -8.39 18.17
C GLN A 91 -13.39 -9.63 18.52
N ASP A 92 -14.03 -10.80 18.62
CA ASP A 92 -13.32 -12.06 18.88
C ASP A 92 -12.39 -12.40 17.71
N LEU A 93 -12.85 -12.17 16.47
CA LEU A 93 -12.04 -12.34 15.27
C LEU A 93 -10.88 -11.34 15.23
N ASP A 94 -11.13 -10.06 15.50
CA ASP A 94 -10.10 -9.01 15.59
C ASP A 94 -9.02 -9.40 16.60
N ASN A 95 -9.41 -10.00 17.74
CA ASN A 95 -8.50 -10.42 18.80
C ASN A 95 -7.60 -11.60 18.39
N ILE A 96 -8.14 -12.62 17.69
CA ILE A 96 -7.33 -13.77 17.24
C ILE A 96 -6.49 -13.46 15.99
N THR A 97 -6.90 -12.46 15.19
CA THR A 97 -6.17 -12.02 13.98
C THR A 97 -5.30 -10.78 14.21
N SER A 98 -5.01 -10.42 15.46
CA SER A 98 -4.29 -9.18 15.79
C SER A 98 -2.79 -9.22 15.47
N SER A 99 -2.24 -10.41 15.21
CA SER A 99 -0.82 -10.62 14.91
C SER A 99 -0.50 -10.29 13.44
N ASP A 100 0.73 -9.84 13.17
CA ASP A 100 1.21 -9.61 11.81
C ASP A 100 1.21 -10.88 10.96
N ASN A 101 1.49 -12.03 11.58
CA ASN A 101 1.45 -13.34 10.95
C ASN A 101 0.73 -14.32 11.86
N TYR A 102 -0.25 -15.04 11.33
CA TYR A 102 -0.99 -16.05 12.08
C TYR A 102 -1.43 -17.22 11.22
N PHE A 103 -1.57 -18.36 11.90
CA PHE A 103 -2.21 -19.56 11.42
C PHE A 103 -3.20 -20.03 12.47
N ILE A 104 -4.49 -19.93 12.15
CA ILE A 104 -5.59 -20.26 13.06
C ILE A 104 -6.26 -21.50 12.51
N GLY A 105 -6.43 -22.51 13.34
CA GLY A 105 -7.13 -23.74 12.97
C GLY A 105 -8.14 -24.12 14.03
N GLY A 106 -9.30 -24.61 13.59
CA GLY A 106 -10.27 -25.24 14.47
C GLY A 106 -11.71 -25.18 13.98
N ASP A 107 -12.63 -25.59 14.86
CA ASP A 107 -14.07 -25.58 14.61
C ASP A 107 -14.70 -24.23 15.00
N LEU A 108 -14.93 -23.39 14.00
CA LEU A 108 -15.59 -22.10 14.17
C LEU A 108 -17.12 -22.19 14.02
N ASN A 109 -17.67 -23.38 13.76
CA ASN A 109 -19.09 -23.60 13.44
C ASN A 109 -19.62 -22.62 12.37
N SER A 110 -18.75 -22.26 11.42
CA SER A 110 -18.97 -21.22 10.42
C SER A 110 -19.11 -21.84 9.04
N LYS A 111 -20.35 -21.89 8.56
CA LYS A 111 -20.71 -22.54 7.29
C LYS A 111 -20.82 -21.51 6.18
N ASN A 112 -20.08 -21.66 5.09
CA ASN A 112 -20.24 -20.84 3.89
C ASN A 112 -19.91 -21.65 2.63
N THR A 113 -20.72 -21.49 1.58
CA THR A 113 -20.49 -22.12 0.27
C THR A 113 -19.18 -21.72 -0.39
N LEU A 114 -18.57 -20.59 0.01
CA LEU A 114 -17.25 -20.17 -0.48
C LEU A 114 -16.10 -21.08 -0.06
N TRP A 115 -16.25 -21.82 1.05
CA TRP A 115 -15.25 -22.78 1.54
C TRP A 115 -15.84 -24.20 1.62
N ASN A 116 -16.55 -24.58 0.56
CA ASN A 116 -17.05 -25.94 0.31
C ASN A 116 -18.13 -26.46 1.30
N SER A 117 -18.60 -25.64 2.26
CA SER A 117 -19.75 -26.02 3.09
C SER A 117 -21.04 -26.03 2.27
N ARG A 118 -21.98 -26.91 2.61
CA ARG A 118 -23.21 -27.11 1.83
C ARG A 118 -24.16 -25.91 1.87
N ILE A 119 -24.10 -25.13 2.95
CA ILE A 119 -24.97 -23.98 3.19
C ILE A 119 -24.15 -22.81 3.76
N THR A 120 -24.73 -21.62 3.70
CA THR A 120 -24.18 -20.43 4.36
C THR A 120 -25.01 -20.07 5.59
N ASN A 121 -24.41 -20.17 6.78
CA ASN A 121 -25.04 -19.77 8.04
C ASN A 121 -24.65 -18.33 8.43
N ARG A 122 -25.19 -17.83 9.57
CA ARG A 122 -24.89 -16.48 10.03
C ARG A 122 -23.42 -16.27 10.35
N ASN A 123 -22.79 -17.21 11.06
CA ASN A 123 -21.38 -17.12 11.45
C ASN A 123 -20.47 -17.14 10.20
N GLY A 124 -20.80 -17.93 9.18
CA GLY A 124 -20.06 -17.95 7.92
C GLY A 124 -20.19 -16.66 7.09
N ARG A 125 -21.29 -15.92 7.19
CA ARG A 125 -21.36 -14.56 6.60
C ARG A 125 -20.48 -13.57 7.35
N ILE A 126 -20.52 -13.60 8.69
CA ILE A 126 -19.69 -12.73 9.53
C ILE A 126 -18.21 -12.99 9.26
N LEU A 127 -17.81 -14.26 9.20
CA LEU A 127 -16.44 -14.67 8.93
C LEU A 127 -15.98 -14.27 7.52
N GLU A 128 -16.85 -14.41 6.51
CA GLU A 128 -16.56 -13.95 5.14
C GLU A 128 -16.37 -12.42 5.08
N GLU A 129 -17.26 -11.65 5.69
CA GLU A 129 -17.16 -10.18 5.75
C GLU A 129 -15.85 -9.77 6.43
N HIS A 130 -15.53 -10.39 7.57
CA HIS A 130 -14.30 -10.11 8.31
C HIS A 130 -13.04 -10.48 7.51
N ALA A 131 -13.01 -11.64 6.85
CA ALA A 131 -11.88 -12.04 6.02
C ALA A 131 -11.62 -11.07 4.85
N ASN A 132 -12.69 -10.54 4.25
CA ASN A 132 -12.58 -9.53 3.18
C ASN A 132 -12.08 -8.17 3.69
N GLU A 133 -12.40 -7.80 4.93
CA GLU A 133 -11.94 -6.55 5.55
C GLU A 133 -10.48 -6.63 6.04
N ALA A 134 -10.11 -7.76 6.64
CA ALA A 134 -8.78 -8.00 7.22
C ALA A 134 -7.79 -8.63 6.21
N TYR A 135 -8.23 -8.95 4.99
CA TYR A 135 -7.42 -9.48 3.88
C TYR A 135 -6.65 -10.76 4.21
N TYR A 136 -7.29 -11.74 4.84
CA TYR A 136 -6.73 -13.08 5.06
C TYR A 136 -7.49 -14.17 4.31
N ASN A 137 -6.85 -15.32 4.16
CA ASN A 137 -7.39 -16.45 3.44
C ASN A 137 -8.07 -17.44 4.39
N ILE A 138 -9.15 -18.04 3.91
CA ILE A 138 -9.82 -19.15 4.56
C ILE A 138 -9.53 -20.39 3.72
N ILE A 139 -8.88 -21.37 4.32
CA ILE A 139 -8.52 -22.64 3.67
C ILE A 139 -9.43 -23.72 4.27
N ALA A 140 -10.09 -24.46 3.40
CA ALA A 140 -10.95 -25.57 3.75
C ALA A 140 -10.60 -26.78 2.88
N PRO A 141 -10.83 -28.01 3.37
CA PRO A 141 -10.68 -29.20 2.55
C PRO A 141 -11.78 -29.29 1.48
N ASP A 142 -11.60 -30.22 0.53
CA ASP A 142 -12.62 -30.54 -0.47
C ASP A 142 -13.63 -31.61 0.01
N THR A 143 -13.36 -32.22 1.17
CA THR A 143 -14.21 -33.27 1.75
C THR A 143 -14.72 -32.86 3.15
N PRO A 144 -15.92 -33.33 3.57
CA PRO A 144 -16.47 -33.00 4.87
C PRO A 144 -15.54 -33.37 6.04
N THR A 145 -15.48 -32.50 7.05
CA THR A 145 -14.73 -32.75 8.29
C THR A 145 -15.66 -33.21 9.40
N TYR A 146 -16.95 -32.88 9.33
CA TYR A 146 -17.95 -33.25 10.32
C TYR A 146 -18.97 -34.25 9.76
N TYR A 147 -19.17 -35.35 10.47
CA TYR A 147 -20.10 -36.44 10.19
C TYR A 147 -21.06 -36.62 11.37
N PRO A 148 -22.25 -36.00 11.32
CA PRO A 148 -23.20 -36.05 12.42
C PRO A 148 -23.70 -37.48 12.65
N GLY A 149 -23.74 -37.92 13.91
CA GLY A 149 -24.27 -39.25 14.27
C GLY A 149 -25.76 -39.46 13.94
N ASN A 150 -26.51 -38.38 13.73
CA ASN A 150 -27.88 -38.46 13.24
C ASN A 150 -27.89 -38.58 11.71
N TYR A 151 -28.39 -39.71 11.20
CA TYR A 151 -28.51 -40.01 9.76
C TYR A 151 -29.37 -39.01 8.96
N LEU A 152 -30.21 -38.21 9.64
CA LEU A 152 -30.97 -37.13 9.00
C LEU A 152 -30.12 -35.88 8.72
N HIS A 153 -29.01 -35.73 9.43
CA HIS A 153 -28.07 -34.65 9.22
C HIS A 153 -27.03 -35.08 8.18
N ARG A 154 -26.62 -34.13 7.34
CA ARG A 154 -25.64 -34.39 6.28
C ARG A 154 -24.25 -33.92 6.71
N PRO A 155 -23.18 -34.65 6.35
CA PRO A 155 -21.82 -34.23 6.59
C PRO A 155 -21.53 -32.82 6.06
N ASP A 156 -20.65 -32.08 6.71
CA ASP A 156 -20.32 -30.70 6.35
C ASP A 156 -18.85 -30.38 6.65
N ILE A 157 -18.40 -29.22 6.20
CA ILE A 157 -17.08 -28.68 6.55
C ILE A 157 -17.28 -27.67 7.68
N LEU A 158 -16.70 -27.97 8.83
CA LEU A 158 -16.72 -27.12 10.02
C LEU A 158 -15.30 -26.70 10.45
N ASP A 159 -14.35 -27.61 10.25
CA ASP A 159 -12.96 -27.40 10.59
C ASP A 159 -12.27 -26.69 9.42
N ILE A 160 -11.80 -25.47 9.68
CA ILE A 160 -11.21 -24.59 8.67
C ILE A 160 -9.97 -23.91 9.23
N ILE A 161 -9.14 -23.42 8.31
CA ILE A 161 -7.91 -22.70 8.62
C ILE A 161 -8.07 -21.23 8.20
N LEU A 162 -7.72 -20.30 9.07
CA LEU A 162 -7.60 -18.87 8.75
C LEU A 162 -6.13 -18.47 8.77
N THR A 163 -5.64 -17.84 7.70
CA THR A 163 -4.23 -17.45 7.63
C THR A 163 -4.01 -16.25 6.72
N ASN A 164 -3.16 -15.32 7.16
CA ASN A 164 -2.64 -14.22 6.35
C ASN A 164 -1.23 -14.52 5.80
N LEU A 165 -0.72 -15.73 6.03
CA LEU A 165 0.58 -16.16 5.54
C LEU A 165 0.54 -16.27 4.01
N LYS A 166 1.60 -15.76 3.37
CA LYS A 166 1.75 -15.81 1.91
C LYS A 166 2.12 -17.19 1.40
N ILE A 167 2.74 -17.99 2.27
CA ILE A 167 3.10 -19.36 1.98
C ILE A 167 1.87 -20.19 2.36
N MET A 168 1.38 -20.96 1.39
CA MET A 168 0.28 -21.88 1.62
C MET A 168 0.87 -23.24 2.04
N PRO A 169 0.11 -24.05 2.79
CA PRO A 169 0.51 -25.42 3.06
C PRO A 169 0.59 -26.22 1.76
N ASP A 170 1.54 -27.16 1.72
CA ASP A 170 1.82 -27.97 0.53
C ASP A 170 0.69 -28.99 0.31
N THR A 171 0.19 -29.57 1.40
CA THR A 171 -0.95 -30.50 1.39
C THR A 171 -1.92 -30.18 2.53
N LEU A 172 -3.21 -30.38 2.27
CA LEU A 172 -4.28 -30.37 3.27
C LEU A 172 -5.14 -31.61 3.07
N THR A 173 -5.12 -32.52 4.03
CA THR A 173 -5.82 -33.82 3.94
C THR A 173 -6.72 -34.04 5.15
N VAL A 174 -7.89 -34.64 4.90
CA VAL A 174 -8.82 -35.05 5.97
C VAL A 174 -8.48 -36.49 6.35
N LEU A 175 -8.13 -36.72 7.62
CA LEU A 175 -7.81 -38.05 8.13
C LEU A 175 -9.08 -38.76 8.61
N GLN A 176 -9.41 -39.90 8.00
CA GLN A 176 -10.55 -40.75 8.39
C GLN A 176 -10.15 -41.79 9.44
N GLU A 177 -9.53 -41.35 10.53
CA GLU A 177 -8.90 -42.26 11.50
C GLU A 177 -9.55 -42.25 12.88
N LEU A 178 -10.42 -41.29 13.16
CA LEU A 178 -11.05 -41.13 14.47
C LEU A 178 -12.52 -41.55 14.42
N ASP A 179 -12.97 -42.28 15.44
CA ASP A 179 -14.38 -42.68 15.64
C ASP A 179 -15.28 -41.51 16.11
N TYR A 180 -14.78 -40.28 16.09
CA TYR A 180 -15.53 -39.09 16.47
C TYR A 180 -16.32 -38.54 15.28
N ASP A 181 -17.30 -37.69 15.57
CA ASP A 181 -18.06 -36.97 14.56
C ASP A 181 -17.23 -35.93 13.79
N HIS A 182 -15.98 -35.65 14.21
CA HIS A 182 -15.02 -34.83 13.49
C HIS A 182 -13.79 -35.63 13.03
N ASN A 183 -13.41 -35.41 11.77
CA ASN A 183 -12.19 -35.91 11.16
C ASN A 183 -11.08 -34.85 11.22
N PRO A 184 -9.87 -35.18 11.70
CA PRO A 184 -8.75 -34.24 11.75
C PRO A 184 -8.30 -33.73 10.38
N LEU A 185 -7.78 -32.51 10.37
CA LEU A 185 -7.04 -31.95 9.24
C LEU A 185 -5.54 -32.13 9.45
N LEU A 186 -4.89 -32.82 8.51
CA LEU A 186 -3.44 -32.92 8.43
C LEU A 186 -2.93 -31.96 7.38
N CYS A 187 -2.01 -31.10 7.81
CA CYS A 187 -1.41 -30.05 7.01
C CYS A 187 0.10 -30.29 6.96
N GLU A 188 0.67 -30.46 5.78
CA GLU A 188 2.13 -30.57 5.59
C GLU A 188 2.67 -29.26 5.05
N TRP A 189 3.81 -28.84 5.59
CA TRP A 189 4.36 -27.53 5.31
C TRP A 189 5.89 -27.55 5.30
N GLU A 190 6.46 -28.16 4.27
CA GLU A 190 7.91 -28.28 4.09
C GLU A 190 8.58 -26.91 3.96
N ALA A 191 7.90 -25.97 3.30
CA ALA A 191 8.41 -24.62 3.14
C ALA A 191 8.60 -23.87 4.47
N LEU A 192 7.83 -24.19 5.51
CA LEU A 192 7.90 -23.53 6.81
C LEU A 192 9.15 -23.94 7.60
N GLN A 193 9.69 -25.16 7.37
CA GLN A 193 10.98 -25.57 7.95
C GLN A 193 12.13 -24.65 7.53
N ARG A 194 12.12 -24.15 6.29
CA ARG A 194 13.14 -23.19 5.80
C ARG A 194 13.13 -21.86 6.57
N TYR A 195 11.98 -21.52 7.16
CA TYR A 195 11.76 -20.32 7.97
C TYR A 195 12.04 -20.55 9.47
N LEU A 196 12.09 -21.81 9.93
CA LEU A 196 12.27 -22.18 11.33
C LEU A 196 13.73 -22.46 11.72
N ASP A 197 14.54 -23.09 10.85
CA ASP A 197 15.85 -23.58 11.29
C ASP A 197 16.99 -22.57 11.12
N ILE A 198 17.65 -22.28 12.25
CA ILE A 198 19.07 -21.89 12.34
C ILE A 198 19.65 -22.69 13.50
N HIS A 199 20.36 -23.78 13.21
CA HIS A 199 20.96 -24.63 14.24
C HIS A 199 22.48 -24.69 14.15
N THR A 200 23.09 -24.28 13.03
CA THR A 200 24.54 -24.33 12.81
C THR A 200 25.12 -23.01 12.28
N GLU A 201 26.44 -22.81 12.42
CA GLU A 201 27.13 -21.63 11.84
C GLU A 201 26.98 -21.56 10.31
N GLN A 202 26.85 -22.70 9.64
CA GLN A 202 26.58 -22.77 8.20
C GLN A 202 25.14 -22.32 7.86
N ASP A 203 24.18 -22.56 8.76
CA ASP A 203 22.82 -22.04 8.60
C ASP A 203 22.76 -20.53 8.83
N ILE A 204 23.67 -19.97 9.64
CA ILE A 204 23.83 -18.52 9.79
C ILE A 204 24.35 -17.93 8.48
N ASP A 205 25.39 -18.52 7.89
CA ASP A 205 25.94 -18.06 6.61
C ASP A 205 24.93 -18.22 5.46
N ALA A 206 24.19 -19.33 5.42
CA ALA A 206 23.11 -19.54 4.45
C ALA A 206 21.91 -18.61 4.69
N ALA A 207 21.58 -18.27 5.94
CA ALA A 207 20.55 -17.30 6.28
C ALA A 207 20.99 -15.86 5.95
N ILE A 208 22.26 -15.53 6.12
CA ILE A 208 22.85 -14.26 5.68
C ILE A 208 22.84 -14.21 4.16
N GLU A 209 23.25 -15.28 3.47
CA GLU A 209 23.24 -15.35 2.02
C GLU A 209 21.82 -15.22 1.48
N LEU A 210 20.85 -15.95 2.06
CA LEU A 210 19.42 -15.89 1.72
C LEU A 210 18.81 -14.53 2.04
N PHE A 211 19.14 -13.92 3.19
CA PHE A 211 18.71 -12.57 3.54
C PHE A 211 19.26 -11.56 2.52
N THR A 212 20.53 -11.72 2.13
CA THR A 212 21.21 -10.84 1.19
C THR A 212 20.68 -11.04 -0.24
N THR A 213 20.42 -12.27 -0.67
CA THR A 213 19.78 -12.55 -1.98
C THR A 213 18.34 -12.10 -1.98
N THR A 214 17.57 -12.34 -0.92
CA THR A 214 16.19 -11.84 -0.79
C THR A 214 16.17 -10.32 -0.75
N LEU A 215 17.10 -9.65 -0.07
CA LEU A 215 17.24 -8.19 -0.14
C LEU A 215 17.62 -7.75 -1.54
N GLN A 216 18.51 -8.45 -2.24
CA GLN A 216 18.90 -8.11 -3.60
C GLN A 216 17.80 -8.40 -4.63
N GLU A 217 16.99 -9.45 -4.44
CA GLU A 217 15.87 -9.83 -5.29
C GLU A 217 14.66 -8.96 -5.01
N THR A 218 14.31 -8.71 -3.75
CA THR A 218 13.31 -7.70 -3.37
C THR A 218 13.78 -6.31 -3.77
N TYR A 219 15.08 -5.99 -3.72
CA TYR A 219 15.62 -4.77 -4.30
C TYR A 219 15.49 -4.82 -5.83
N LYS A 220 15.76 -5.91 -6.55
CA LYS A 220 15.56 -5.99 -8.02
C LYS A 220 14.09 -5.93 -8.44
N ILE A 221 13.18 -6.48 -7.63
CA ILE A 221 11.73 -6.55 -7.88
C ILE A 221 11.05 -5.23 -7.46
N ASN A 222 11.44 -4.66 -6.32
CA ASN A 222 10.86 -3.42 -5.76
C ASN A 222 11.65 -2.16 -6.11
N THR A 223 12.90 -2.27 -6.57
CA THR A 223 13.45 -1.26 -7.47
C THR A 223 12.83 -1.49 -8.85
N THR A 224 11.59 -1.03 -8.95
CA THR A 224 11.35 -0.12 -10.07
C THR A 224 12.52 0.85 -10.05
N ILE A 225 13.24 0.97 -11.17
CA ILE A 225 13.97 2.21 -11.43
C ILE A 225 12.91 3.28 -11.17
N SER A 226 12.98 3.92 -10.00
CA SER A 226 12.16 5.07 -9.70
C SER A 226 12.71 6.12 -10.64
N ARG A 227 12.18 6.12 -11.87
CA ARG A 227 12.02 7.38 -12.58
C ARG A 227 11.26 8.19 -11.54
N LYS A 228 11.93 9.18 -10.95
CA LYS A 228 11.29 10.17 -10.08
C LYS A 228 9.97 10.49 -10.75
N HIS A 229 8.88 9.92 -10.25
CA HIS A 229 7.58 10.38 -10.60
C HIS A 229 7.54 11.71 -9.87
N HIS A 230 7.97 12.77 -10.57
CA HIS A 230 7.47 14.08 -10.25
C HIS A 230 5.96 13.89 -10.26
N ASP A 231 5.37 13.86 -9.08
CA ASP A 231 3.95 14.05 -8.94
C ASP A 231 3.66 15.37 -9.61
N PHE A 232 3.29 15.31 -10.88
CA PHE A 232 2.56 16.36 -11.55
C PHE A 232 1.21 16.37 -10.84
N ARG A 233 1.19 16.99 -9.66
CA ARG A 233 -0.02 17.49 -9.05
C ARG A 233 -0.50 18.57 -10.00
N ILE A 234 -1.29 18.14 -10.98
CA ILE A 234 -1.94 19.03 -11.92
C ILE A 234 -2.98 19.76 -11.09
N ASP A 235 -2.59 20.91 -10.55
CA ASP A 235 -3.46 21.78 -9.78
C ASP A 235 -4.40 22.51 -10.76
N HIS A 236 -5.34 21.76 -11.33
CA HIS A 236 -6.30 22.25 -12.29
C HIS A 236 -7.71 22.03 -11.73
N PRO A 237 -8.35 23.10 -11.21
CA PRO A 237 -9.63 23.01 -10.50
C PRO A 237 -10.72 22.28 -11.29
N GLU A 238 -10.79 22.52 -12.61
CA GLU A 238 -11.75 21.88 -13.51
C GLU A 238 -11.56 20.35 -13.60
N LEU A 239 -10.31 19.88 -13.60
CA LEU A 239 -10.02 18.45 -13.66
C LEU A 239 -10.43 17.77 -12.35
N SER A 240 -10.16 18.42 -11.21
CA SER A 240 -10.57 17.93 -9.88
C SER A 240 -12.09 17.82 -9.77
N TYR A 241 -12.83 18.78 -10.33
CA TYR A 241 -14.29 18.74 -10.40
C TYR A 241 -14.82 17.63 -11.33
N LEU A 242 -14.25 17.45 -12.52
CA LEU A 242 -14.65 16.36 -13.41
C LEU A 242 -14.35 14.98 -12.81
N LEU A 243 -13.27 14.86 -12.03
CA LEU A 243 -12.92 13.65 -11.32
C LEU A 243 -13.90 13.32 -10.18
N SER A 244 -14.41 14.33 -9.45
CA SER A 244 -15.42 14.10 -8.42
C SER A 244 -16.74 13.62 -9.04
N LEU A 245 -17.22 14.27 -10.10
CA LEU A 245 -18.43 13.86 -10.83
C LEU A 245 -18.32 12.45 -11.41
N LYS A 246 -17.16 12.09 -11.97
CA LYS A 246 -16.93 10.73 -12.49
C LYS A 246 -17.02 9.69 -11.36
N ARG A 247 -16.47 9.98 -10.18
CA ARG A 247 -16.51 9.08 -9.01
C ARG A 247 -17.93 8.93 -8.47
N GLU A 248 -18.70 10.01 -8.45
CA GLU A 248 -20.11 10.02 -8.10
C GLU A 248 -20.93 9.11 -9.04
N ALA A 249 -20.86 9.32 -10.36
CA ALA A 249 -21.58 8.49 -11.32
C ALA A 249 -21.18 6.99 -11.27
N ARG A 250 -19.95 6.67 -10.85
CA ARG A 250 -19.53 5.28 -10.62
C ARG A 250 -20.26 4.66 -9.42
N ARG A 251 -20.36 5.40 -8.31
CA ARG A 251 -21.07 4.95 -7.11
C ARG A 251 -22.55 4.72 -7.40
N ASP A 252 -23.16 5.63 -8.15
CA ASP A 252 -24.57 5.54 -8.52
C ASP A 252 -24.83 4.33 -9.43
N TRP A 253 -23.96 4.07 -10.42
CA TRP A 253 -24.06 2.87 -11.25
C TRP A 253 -23.90 1.58 -10.44
N GLN A 254 -22.98 1.53 -9.48
CA GLN A 254 -22.75 0.34 -8.65
C GLN A 254 -23.94 0.02 -7.73
N ARG A 255 -24.64 1.06 -7.24
CA ARG A 255 -25.82 0.94 -6.36
C ARG A 255 -27.10 0.63 -7.12
N LEU A 256 -27.38 1.38 -8.18
CA LEU A 256 -28.67 1.30 -8.89
C LEU A 256 -28.64 0.29 -10.03
N ARG A 257 -27.46 -0.11 -10.51
CA ARG A 257 -27.22 -1.05 -11.62
C ARG A 257 -28.00 -0.76 -12.91
N THR A 258 -28.40 0.50 -13.12
CA THR A 258 -29.14 0.92 -14.31
C THR A 258 -28.21 1.23 -15.50
N PRO A 259 -28.65 0.98 -16.76
CA PRO A 259 -27.87 1.30 -17.96
C PRO A 259 -27.57 2.80 -18.16
N ASN A 260 -28.44 3.68 -17.67
CA ASN A 260 -28.26 5.14 -17.77
C ASN A 260 -27.08 5.62 -16.91
N GLU A 261 -26.96 5.16 -15.67
CA GLU A 261 -25.82 5.54 -14.81
C GLU A 261 -24.50 4.95 -15.32
N ARG A 262 -24.54 3.75 -15.93
CA ARG A 262 -23.37 3.17 -16.64
C ARG A 262 -22.90 4.09 -17.77
N THR A 263 -23.84 4.60 -18.56
CA THR A 263 -23.57 5.48 -19.70
C THR A 263 -23.04 6.83 -19.23
N ARG A 264 -23.62 7.40 -18.17
CA ARG A 264 -23.17 8.64 -17.53
C ARG A 264 -21.74 8.53 -17.01
N TYR A 265 -21.40 7.44 -16.30
CA TYR A 265 -20.04 7.17 -15.86
C TYR A 265 -19.05 7.07 -17.03
N ASN A 266 -19.40 6.34 -18.09
CA ASN A 266 -18.53 6.17 -19.25
C ASN A 266 -18.29 7.49 -20.01
N ARG A 267 -19.31 8.36 -20.11
CA ARG A 267 -19.17 9.71 -20.69
C ARG A 267 -18.22 10.58 -19.86
N LEU A 268 -18.42 10.64 -18.54
CA LEU A 268 -17.54 11.40 -17.64
C LEU A 268 -16.11 10.87 -17.63
N LYS A 269 -15.93 9.56 -17.73
CA LYS A 269 -14.62 8.92 -17.91
C LYS A 269 -13.91 9.39 -19.18
N ALA A 270 -14.64 9.51 -20.30
CA ALA A 270 -14.08 9.98 -21.56
C ALA A 270 -13.68 11.48 -21.50
N ILE A 271 -14.50 12.31 -20.85
CA ILE A 271 -14.25 13.75 -20.68
C ILE A 271 -12.97 13.98 -19.86
N VAL A 272 -12.87 13.36 -18.68
CA VAL A 272 -11.66 13.44 -17.83
C VAL A 272 -10.40 13.08 -18.61
N LYS A 273 -10.44 12.02 -19.42
CA LYS A 273 -9.31 11.58 -20.23
C LYS A 273 -8.86 12.65 -21.24
N ARG A 274 -9.80 13.34 -21.90
CA ARG A 274 -9.48 14.42 -22.84
C ARG A 274 -8.85 15.62 -22.13
N THR A 275 -9.41 16.03 -21.00
CA THR A 275 -8.91 17.18 -20.21
C THR A 275 -7.47 16.95 -19.72
N VAL A 276 -7.16 15.76 -19.19
CA VAL A 276 -5.78 15.43 -18.77
C VAL A 276 -4.78 15.54 -19.93
N ASN A 277 -5.16 15.03 -21.11
CA ASN A 277 -4.29 15.09 -22.28
C ASN A 277 -4.07 16.52 -22.78
N GLN A 278 -5.07 17.38 -22.64
CA GLN A 278 -4.92 18.80 -22.98
C GLN A 278 -3.93 19.50 -22.04
N ILE A 279 -4.06 19.30 -20.72
CA ILE A 279 -3.15 19.91 -19.74
C ILE A 279 -1.71 19.45 -19.96
N ARG A 280 -1.49 18.16 -20.24
CA ARG A 280 -0.15 17.64 -20.54
C ARG A 280 0.48 18.31 -21.76
N ARG A 281 -0.29 18.55 -22.82
CA ARG A 281 0.18 19.25 -24.02
C ARG A 281 0.56 20.69 -23.72
N THR A 282 -0.25 21.40 -22.93
CA THR A 282 0.05 22.78 -22.53
C THR A 282 1.34 22.85 -21.71
N ASN A 283 1.47 22.02 -20.67
CA ASN A 283 2.66 22.00 -19.82
C ASN A 283 3.94 21.67 -20.61
N PHE A 284 3.85 20.75 -21.58
CA PHE A 284 4.97 20.41 -22.45
C PHE A 284 5.40 21.60 -23.32
N ASN A 285 4.44 22.31 -23.92
CA ASN A 285 4.75 23.49 -24.73
C ASN A 285 5.43 24.58 -23.90
N THR A 286 4.95 24.84 -22.68
CA THR A 286 5.57 25.80 -21.75
C THR A 286 7.00 25.39 -21.36
N PHE A 287 7.24 24.10 -21.12
CA PHE A 287 8.57 23.57 -20.82
C PHE A 287 9.54 23.75 -21.99
N VAL A 288 9.10 23.47 -23.23
CA VAL A 288 9.92 23.66 -24.42
C VAL A 288 10.29 25.14 -24.59
N THR A 289 9.35 26.07 -24.38
CA THR A 289 9.62 27.51 -24.46
C THR A 289 10.57 28.01 -23.36
N ASP A 290 10.44 27.54 -22.11
CA ASP A 290 11.34 27.90 -20.99
C ASP A 290 12.76 27.33 -21.15
N THR A 291 12.87 26.14 -21.75
CA THR A 291 14.18 25.54 -22.02
C THR A 291 14.89 26.30 -23.14
N ALA A 292 14.18 26.67 -24.21
CA ALA A 292 14.77 27.40 -25.34
C ALA A 292 15.37 28.76 -24.92
N THR A 293 14.85 29.40 -23.87
CA THR A 293 15.33 30.69 -23.37
C THR A 293 16.45 30.58 -22.32
N ASN A 294 16.73 29.40 -21.76
CA ASN A 294 17.74 29.19 -20.71
C ASN A 294 18.83 28.18 -21.13
N MET A 295 20.01 28.70 -21.49
CA MET A 295 21.15 27.91 -21.99
C MET A 295 21.63 26.81 -21.02
N GLN A 296 21.59 27.07 -19.71
CA GLN A 296 22.09 26.14 -18.70
C GLN A 296 21.17 24.92 -18.54
N LYS A 297 19.84 25.11 -18.66
CA LYS A 297 18.86 24.02 -18.73
C LYS A 297 19.00 23.23 -20.03
N THR A 298 19.19 23.91 -21.16
CA THR A 298 19.42 23.28 -22.47
C THR A 298 20.63 22.34 -22.46
N CYS A 299 21.77 22.79 -21.93
CA CYS A 299 22.97 21.94 -21.81
C CYS A 299 22.75 20.74 -20.89
N THR A 300 21.99 20.90 -19.81
CA THR A 300 21.67 19.81 -18.87
C THR A 300 20.80 18.74 -19.54
N ILE A 301 19.74 19.16 -20.22
CA ILE A 301 18.85 18.24 -20.96
C ILE A 301 19.61 17.54 -22.09
N THR A 302 20.50 18.25 -22.79
CA THR A 302 21.33 17.68 -23.86
C THR A 302 22.26 16.58 -23.33
N LYS A 303 22.84 16.77 -22.13
CA LYS A 303 23.67 15.73 -21.48
C LYS A 303 22.85 14.51 -21.08
N VAL A 304 21.62 14.72 -20.59
CA VAL A 304 20.69 13.62 -20.27
C VAL A 304 20.31 12.84 -21.52
N LEU A 305 20.01 13.51 -22.64
CA LEU A 305 19.72 12.86 -23.93
C LEU A 305 20.93 12.07 -24.47
N LYS A 306 22.16 12.46 -24.12
CA LYS A 306 23.40 11.77 -24.49
C LYS A 306 23.80 10.61 -23.55
N GLY A 307 23.10 10.42 -22.42
CA GLY A 307 23.22 9.20 -21.59
C GLY A 307 24.47 9.04 -20.71
N THR A 308 25.32 10.05 -20.52
CA THR A 308 26.64 9.92 -19.85
C THR A 308 26.63 10.11 -18.32
N SER A 309 25.84 9.31 -17.59
CA SER A 309 25.64 9.48 -16.13
C SER A 309 25.88 8.21 -15.29
N LYS A 310 27.11 7.67 -15.23
CA LYS A 310 27.51 6.77 -14.13
C LYS A 310 28.87 7.19 -13.57
N LYS A 311 28.95 7.34 -12.24
CA LYS A 311 30.21 7.55 -11.51
C LYS A 311 30.89 6.19 -11.29
N SER A 312 32.17 6.08 -11.66
CA SER A 312 32.99 4.87 -11.45
C SER A 312 33.54 4.86 -10.01
N ASN A 313 33.31 3.77 -9.27
CA ASN A 313 34.01 3.51 -8.00
C ASN A 313 35.42 3.03 -8.35
N THR A 314 36.41 3.90 -8.21
CA THR A 314 37.81 3.50 -8.34
C THR A 314 38.22 2.69 -7.09
N PRO A 315 38.96 1.58 -7.23
CA PRO A 315 39.45 0.82 -6.08
C PRO A 315 40.41 1.65 -5.21
N ALA A 316 40.63 1.22 -3.97
CA ALA A 316 41.61 1.85 -3.08
C ALA A 316 43.02 1.68 -3.67
N ILE A 317 43.85 2.72 -3.54
CA ILE A 317 45.24 2.67 -4.00
C ILE A 317 46.17 2.67 -2.79
N HIS A 318 47.28 1.96 -2.88
CA HIS A 318 48.26 1.88 -1.82
C HIS A 318 49.29 3.01 -1.98
N GLY A 319 49.30 3.97 -1.07
CA GLY A 319 50.28 5.05 -1.02
C GLY A 319 51.35 4.84 0.06
N LYS A 320 52.34 5.73 0.12
CA LYS A 320 53.40 5.68 1.15
C LYS A 320 52.88 5.83 2.59
N GLN A 321 51.71 6.42 2.78
CA GLN A 321 51.05 6.61 4.08
C GLN A 321 50.00 5.51 4.39
N GLY A 322 49.91 4.47 3.56
CA GLY A 322 48.93 3.38 3.68
C GLY A 322 47.87 3.39 2.57
N MET A 323 46.75 2.68 2.80
CA MET A 323 45.66 2.59 1.83
C MET A 323 44.82 3.88 1.75
N ALA A 324 44.65 4.41 0.54
CA ALA A 324 43.90 5.63 0.25
C ALA A 324 42.52 5.33 -0.36
N PHE A 325 41.46 5.78 0.31
CA PHE A 325 40.07 5.47 -0.04
C PHE A 325 39.33 6.67 -0.67
N SER A 326 39.55 7.90 -0.20
CA SER A 326 38.88 9.09 -0.74
C SER A 326 39.57 9.62 -2.00
N SER A 327 38.84 10.36 -2.85
CA SER A 327 39.43 10.97 -4.06
C SER A 327 40.59 11.92 -3.74
N LEU A 328 40.54 12.60 -2.58
CA LEU A 328 41.60 13.49 -2.12
C LEU A 328 42.83 12.68 -1.66
N ASP A 329 42.62 11.61 -0.89
CA ASP A 329 43.71 10.73 -0.43
C ASP A 329 44.39 10.05 -1.61
N LYS A 330 43.61 9.66 -2.62
CA LYS A 330 44.14 9.07 -3.86
C LYS A 330 44.99 10.07 -4.63
N ALA A 331 44.52 11.31 -4.77
CA ALA A 331 45.29 12.37 -5.41
C ALA A 331 46.61 12.63 -4.67
N ASN A 332 46.57 12.68 -3.33
CA ASN A 332 47.75 12.86 -2.50
C ASN A 332 48.73 11.68 -2.58
N ALA A 333 48.23 10.44 -2.57
CA ALA A 333 49.05 9.24 -2.72
C ALA A 333 49.77 9.18 -4.08
N ILE A 334 49.08 9.58 -5.16
CA ILE A 334 49.67 9.69 -6.50
C ILE A 334 50.71 10.83 -6.52
N ALA A 335 50.39 12.00 -5.98
CA ALA A 335 51.29 13.14 -5.93
C ALA A 335 52.61 12.80 -5.22
N LEU A 336 52.55 12.13 -4.06
CA LEU A 336 53.72 11.67 -3.31
C LEU A 336 54.57 10.63 -4.08
N THR A 337 53.92 9.79 -4.87
CA THR A 337 54.61 8.77 -5.68
C THR A 337 55.34 9.44 -6.86
N LEU A 338 54.67 10.39 -7.52
CA LEU A 338 55.27 11.14 -8.63
C LEU A 338 56.42 12.04 -8.15
N GLU A 339 56.26 12.72 -7.02
CA GLU A 339 57.32 13.53 -6.43
C GLU A 339 58.60 12.71 -6.18
N ASP A 340 58.45 11.44 -5.77
CA ASP A 340 59.58 10.54 -5.57
C ASP A 340 60.23 10.09 -6.88
N GLN A 341 59.43 9.80 -7.90
CA GLN A 341 59.90 9.36 -9.22
C GLN A 341 60.55 10.49 -10.02
N PHE A 342 60.13 11.73 -9.82
CA PHE A 342 60.68 12.91 -10.49
C PHE A 342 61.84 13.55 -9.71
N LYS A 343 62.48 12.81 -8.79
CA LYS A 343 63.77 13.23 -8.23
C LYS A 343 64.86 13.06 -9.29
N PRO A 344 65.71 14.08 -9.52
CA PRO A 344 66.84 13.92 -10.42
C PRO A 344 67.72 12.77 -9.93
N ASN A 345 68.00 11.81 -10.82
CA ASN A 345 68.87 10.68 -10.49
C ASN A 345 70.21 11.20 -9.97
N PRO A 346 70.75 10.63 -8.88
CA PRO A 346 72.09 10.96 -8.42
C PRO A 346 73.09 10.69 -9.55
N VAL A 347 73.93 11.68 -9.86
CA VAL A 347 74.96 11.58 -10.90
C VAL A 347 76.02 10.61 -10.43
N HIS A 348 75.86 9.32 -10.77
CA HIS A 348 76.79 8.28 -10.34
C HIS A 348 78.10 8.27 -11.15
N ASP A 349 78.12 8.90 -12.34
CA ASP A 349 79.33 9.07 -13.14
C ASP A 349 79.31 10.39 -13.94
N GLN A 350 80.20 11.32 -13.58
CA GLN A 350 80.35 12.61 -14.27
C GLN A 350 80.91 12.46 -15.69
N ASN A 351 81.68 11.39 -15.96
CA ASN A 351 82.23 11.16 -17.28
C ASN A 351 81.14 10.68 -18.26
N PHE A 352 80.31 9.72 -17.82
CA PHE A 352 79.16 9.25 -18.58
C PHE A 352 78.19 10.38 -18.94
N ASN A 353 77.84 11.26 -17.99
CA ASN A 353 76.96 12.40 -18.26
C ASN A 353 77.57 13.39 -19.26
N ARG A 354 78.89 13.62 -19.21
CA ARG A 354 79.59 14.46 -20.18
C ARG A 354 79.54 13.85 -21.58
N ASP A 355 79.71 12.53 -21.69
CA ASP A 355 79.72 11.83 -22.98
C ASP A 355 78.31 11.74 -23.59
N VAL A 356 77.27 11.49 -22.77
CA VAL A 356 75.86 11.55 -23.21
C VAL A 356 75.49 12.97 -23.63
N THR A 357 75.84 13.98 -22.83
CA THR A 357 75.55 15.39 -23.17
C THR A 357 76.25 15.81 -24.46
N ARG A 358 77.49 15.36 -24.68
CA ARG A 358 78.21 15.59 -25.94
C ARG A 358 77.49 14.90 -27.10
N SER A 359 77.12 13.63 -26.96
CA SER A 359 76.44 12.85 -28.01
C SER A 359 75.08 13.43 -28.39
N VAL A 360 74.29 13.90 -27.42
CA VAL A 360 72.99 14.53 -27.68
C VAL A 360 73.16 15.89 -28.34
N ASN A 361 74.12 16.71 -27.90
CA ASN A 361 74.39 18.00 -28.56
C ASN A 361 74.92 17.81 -29.99
N ASP A 362 75.79 16.83 -30.23
CA ASP A 362 76.26 16.48 -31.58
C ASP A 362 75.10 16.01 -32.47
N TYR A 363 74.12 15.29 -31.91
CA TYR A 363 72.91 14.87 -32.63
C TYR A 363 71.98 16.04 -32.96
N ILE A 364 71.73 16.94 -32.00
CA ILE A 364 70.86 18.12 -32.19
C ILE A 364 71.48 19.13 -33.17
N GLN A 365 72.79 19.29 -33.14
CA GLN A 365 73.51 20.20 -34.05
C GLN A 365 73.79 19.59 -35.42
N ARG A 366 73.45 18.31 -35.63
CA ARG A 366 73.62 17.65 -36.92
C ARG A 366 72.59 18.23 -37.90
N PRO A 367 73.01 18.81 -39.04
CA PRO A 367 72.07 19.26 -40.05
C PRO A 367 71.32 18.05 -40.61
N ILE A 368 69.99 18.16 -40.72
CA ILE A 368 69.13 17.13 -41.31
C ILE A 368 69.41 17.11 -42.82
N THR A 369 70.27 16.19 -43.28
CA THR A 369 70.62 16.06 -44.71
C THR A 369 69.82 15.00 -45.44
N ASP A 370 69.17 14.08 -44.73
CA ASP A 370 68.31 13.05 -45.31
C ASP A 370 66.86 13.31 -44.91
N LEU A 371 66.10 13.97 -45.78
CA LEU A 371 64.65 13.80 -45.72
C LEU A 371 64.36 12.34 -46.10
N PRO A 372 63.59 11.60 -45.29
CA PRO A 372 63.22 10.23 -45.65
C PRO A 372 62.50 10.23 -47.00
N ALA A 373 62.76 9.20 -47.81
CA ALA A 373 62.11 9.02 -49.10
C ALA A 373 60.57 9.13 -48.95
N PRO A 374 59.86 9.71 -49.92
CA PRO A 374 58.41 9.83 -49.85
C PRO A 374 57.79 8.44 -49.65
N ILE A 375 56.99 8.31 -48.59
CA ILE A 375 56.31 7.07 -48.21
C ILE A 375 55.49 6.59 -49.39
N THR A 376 55.69 5.35 -49.82
CA THR A 376 54.93 4.78 -50.93
C THR A 376 53.53 4.38 -50.47
N GLU A 377 52.53 4.48 -51.34
CA GLU A 377 51.14 4.18 -50.98
C GLU A 377 50.94 2.74 -50.48
N GLN A 378 51.79 1.81 -50.92
CA GLN A 378 51.80 0.43 -50.43
C GLN A 378 52.28 0.30 -48.97
N GLU A 379 53.30 1.07 -48.55
CA GLU A 379 53.76 1.10 -47.15
C GLU A 379 52.70 1.73 -46.23
N LEU A 380 52.02 2.76 -46.71
CA LEU A 380 50.92 3.39 -45.98
C LEU A 380 49.77 2.40 -45.76
N GLN A 381 49.37 1.68 -46.81
CA GLN A 381 48.28 0.70 -46.77
C GLN A 381 48.59 -0.51 -45.88
N THR A 382 49.83 -1.01 -45.90
CA THR A 382 50.26 -2.11 -45.01
C THR A 382 50.28 -1.66 -43.55
N THR A 383 50.78 -0.45 -43.28
CA THR A 383 50.80 0.11 -41.92
C THR A 383 49.39 0.33 -41.39
N ILE A 384 48.47 0.89 -42.20
CA ILE A 384 47.07 1.10 -41.83
C ILE A 384 46.37 -0.23 -41.52
N LYS A 385 46.62 -1.29 -42.28
CA LYS A 385 46.05 -2.63 -42.02
C LYS A 385 46.56 -3.24 -40.72
N GLN A 386 47.78 -2.91 -40.28
CA GLN A 386 48.37 -3.41 -39.04
C GLN A 386 47.90 -2.64 -37.79
N LEU A 387 47.31 -1.45 -37.96
CA LEU A 387 46.77 -0.67 -36.85
C LEU A 387 45.43 -1.24 -36.37
N LYS A 388 45.35 -1.57 -35.07
CA LYS A 388 44.11 -2.03 -34.44
C LYS A 388 43.07 -0.90 -34.46
N LEU A 389 41.94 -1.11 -35.15
CA LEU A 389 40.88 -0.13 -35.47
C LEU A 389 40.12 0.52 -34.28
N ASN A 390 40.51 0.28 -33.03
CA ASN A 390 39.81 0.81 -31.85
C ASN A 390 40.70 1.71 -30.96
N LYS A 391 41.48 2.60 -31.56
CA LYS A 391 42.01 3.80 -30.86
C LYS A 391 41.31 5.03 -31.43
N ALA A 392 40.68 5.80 -30.55
CA ALA A 392 39.88 6.95 -30.92
C ALA A 392 40.74 8.06 -31.56
N PRO A 393 40.29 8.69 -32.66
CA PRO A 393 40.93 9.88 -33.20
C PRO A 393 40.55 11.09 -32.34
N GLU A 394 41.55 11.73 -31.75
CA GLU A 394 41.35 13.01 -31.08
C GLU A 394 41.19 14.08 -32.17
N ASN A 395 39.97 14.59 -32.32
CA ASN A 395 39.62 15.65 -33.28
C ASN A 395 40.28 16.98 -32.85
N GLY A 396 41.57 17.13 -33.11
CA GLY A 396 42.22 18.43 -33.19
C GLY A 396 41.86 19.07 -34.52
N LYS A 397 40.89 20.01 -34.50
CA LYS A 397 40.71 20.93 -35.63
C LYS A 397 41.93 21.84 -35.68
N VAL A 398 42.81 21.59 -36.64
CA VAL A 398 43.75 22.56 -37.17
C VAL A 398 42.99 23.39 -38.20
N GLU A 399 42.61 24.62 -37.85
CA GLU A 399 42.30 25.65 -38.83
C GLU A 399 43.57 26.48 -39.02
N LEU A 400 44.14 26.41 -40.22
CA LEU A 400 45.22 27.28 -40.67
C LEU A 400 44.59 28.56 -41.25
N GLU A 401 45.05 29.68 -40.69
CA GLU A 401 45.19 31.02 -41.26
C GLU A 401 44.07 31.62 -42.13
N GLU A 402 43.52 32.74 -41.64
CA GLU A 402 43.45 33.98 -42.44
C GLU A 402 43.78 35.20 -41.55
N VAL A 403 45.00 35.72 -41.74
CA VAL A 403 45.40 37.14 -41.86
C VAL A 403 44.72 38.20 -40.94
N ASN A 404 45.55 38.71 -40.00
CA ASN A 404 45.59 40.03 -39.31
C ASN A 404 45.06 41.24 -40.18
N PRO A 405 44.68 42.45 -39.66
CA PRO A 405 45.16 43.04 -38.41
C PRO A 405 44.23 44.08 -37.67
N HIS A 406 44.81 44.66 -36.60
CA HIS A 406 44.63 46.03 -36.07
C HIS A 406 43.83 46.29 -34.77
N LEU A 407 44.62 46.80 -33.78
CA LEU A 407 44.33 47.84 -32.76
C LEU A 407 43.39 47.45 -31.62
N ARG A 408 43.60 47.74 -30.32
CA ARG A 408 44.54 48.44 -29.40
C ARG A 408 44.10 47.89 -28.02
N GLY A 409 44.84 47.78 -26.93
CA GLY A 409 46.07 48.36 -26.43
C GLY A 409 45.95 48.40 -24.89
N GLY A 410 47.06 48.36 -24.17
CA GLY A 410 47.16 48.99 -22.84
C GLY A 410 47.07 48.12 -21.57
N ARG A 411 48.20 47.50 -21.23
CA ARG A 411 48.89 47.42 -19.91
C ARG A 411 48.46 48.52 -18.89
N VAL A 412 48.35 48.29 -17.57
CA VAL A 412 49.41 48.41 -16.50
C VAL A 412 48.67 48.26 -15.14
N GLU A 413 48.97 47.24 -14.32
CA GLU A 413 49.78 47.20 -13.07
C GLU A 413 49.22 47.80 -11.74
N ASN A 414 49.68 47.14 -10.66
CA ASN A 414 49.93 47.58 -9.27
C ASN A 414 48.76 47.48 -8.27
N HIS A 415 48.80 46.63 -7.23
CA HIS A 415 49.72 46.43 -6.08
C HIS A 415 49.33 47.20 -4.80
N LEU A 416 49.60 46.55 -3.66
CA LEU A 416 49.42 46.92 -2.23
C LEU A 416 48.00 46.76 -1.65
N GLY A 417 47.77 46.22 -0.45
CA GLY A 417 48.63 45.76 0.64
C GLY A 417 48.36 46.50 1.96
N LYS A 418 48.24 45.72 3.07
CA LYS A 418 48.39 46.08 4.52
C LYS A 418 47.20 46.77 5.20
N THR A 419 46.86 46.66 6.50
CA THR A 419 47.25 45.86 7.71
C THR A 419 46.26 46.27 8.84
N ILE A 420 45.82 45.30 9.68
CA ILE A 420 45.71 45.21 11.18
C ILE A 420 46.04 46.49 12.03
N PRO A 421 45.60 46.74 13.32
CA PRO A 421 44.97 45.92 14.40
C PRO A 421 43.89 46.59 15.33
N SER A 422 43.48 45.80 16.35
CA SER A 422 43.42 46.10 17.81
C SER A 422 42.11 46.46 18.54
N SER A 423 41.87 45.66 19.60
CA SER A 423 40.98 45.77 20.78
C SER A 423 41.35 46.95 21.71
N PRO A 424 40.53 47.37 22.71
CA PRO A 424 40.50 46.72 24.04
C PRO A 424 39.15 46.79 24.83
N ASP A 425 39.22 46.19 26.02
CA ASP A 425 38.27 45.82 27.10
C ASP A 425 37.52 46.91 27.91
N ARG A 426 36.65 46.38 28.81
CA ARG A 426 36.19 46.82 30.16
C ARG A 426 34.87 47.60 30.22
N ASP A 427 34.05 47.58 31.28
CA ASP A 427 33.74 46.76 32.46
C ASP A 427 32.52 47.48 33.14
N LEU A 428 31.86 46.82 34.10
CA LEU A 428 31.07 47.38 35.23
C LEU A 428 29.57 47.78 35.06
N ASN A 429 28.71 46.82 35.43
CA ASN A 429 27.82 46.77 36.63
C ASN A 429 26.88 47.92 37.09
N LEU A 430 25.73 47.44 37.62
CA LEU A 430 24.77 47.98 38.62
C LEU A 430 23.60 48.91 38.18
N ASP A 431 22.35 48.41 38.23
CA ASP A 431 21.37 48.63 39.33
C ASP A 431 19.87 48.49 38.92
N LEU A 432 19.10 47.97 39.89
CA LEU A 432 17.63 47.72 40.02
C LEU A 432 16.76 49.01 40.10
N PRO A 433 15.39 49.03 40.24
CA PRO A 433 14.33 47.99 40.18
C PRO A 433 12.96 48.43 39.51
N VAL A 434 11.92 47.60 39.64
CA VAL A 434 10.45 47.90 39.75
C VAL A 434 9.50 47.87 38.51
N LEU A 435 8.62 46.85 38.55
CA LEU A 435 7.16 46.74 38.27
C LEU A 435 6.48 47.03 36.90
N SER A 436 5.92 45.92 36.39
CA SER A 436 4.53 45.70 35.96
C SER A 436 4.12 45.87 34.48
N SER A 437 3.65 44.76 33.91
CA SER A 437 2.47 44.68 33.03
C SER A 437 2.06 43.22 32.81
N ARG A 438 1.52 42.63 33.89
CA ARG A 438 0.67 41.44 33.86
C ARG A 438 -0.71 41.88 33.33
N ALA A 439 -0.92 41.87 32.01
CA ALA A 439 -2.22 42.24 31.43
C ALA A 439 -2.56 41.66 30.04
N GLN A 440 -1.75 40.77 29.46
CA GLN A 440 -2.01 40.28 28.09
C GLN A 440 -2.17 38.77 27.92
N HIS A 441 -2.08 37.98 29.00
CA HIS A 441 -2.18 36.51 28.90
C HIS A 441 -3.52 35.90 29.38
N GLU A 442 -4.44 36.69 29.94
CA GLU A 442 -5.68 36.19 30.56
C GLU A 442 -6.94 36.32 29.67
N SER A 443 -6.86 37.02 28.54
CA SER A 443 -8.00 37.26 27.63
C SER A 443 -8.17 36.19 26.54
N THR A 444 -7.16 35.36 26.32
CA THR A 444 -7.20 34.31 25.29
C THR A 444 -7.78 33.00 25.85
N GLU A 445 -7.42 32.58 27.07
CA GLU A 445 -7.89 31.31 27.64
C GLU A 445 -9.42 31.29 27.90
N THR A 446 -9.99 32.39 28.38
CA THR A 446 -11.44 32.48 28.65
C THR A 446 -12.28 32.41 27.36
N ARG A 447 -11.74 32.83 26.22
CA ARG A 447 -12.42 32.77 24.91
C ARG A 447 -12.43 31.35 24.32
N TRP A 448 -11.37 30.56 24.59
CA TRP A 448 -11.29 29.17 24.14
C TRP A 448 -12.21 28.25 24.96
N MET A 449 -12.28 28.44 26.28
CA MET A 449 -13.18 27.65 27.13
C MET A 449 -14.67 27.92 26.82
N LYS A 450 -15.05 29.19 26.60
CA LYS A 450 -16.44 29.55 26.26
C LYS A 450 -16.86 29.04 24.87
N SER A 451 -15.92 28.96 23.91
CA SER A 451 -16.15 28.38 22.59
C SER A 451 -16.34 26.85 22.64
N GLN A 452 -15.58 26.16 23.50
CA GLN A 452 -15.72 24.72 23.69
C GLN A 452 -17.02 24.32 24.40
N ASP A 453 -17.49 25.10 25.38
CA ASP A 453 -18.76 24.85 26.04
C ASP A 453 -19.98 25.12 25.15
N ILE A 454 -19.94 26.15 24.30
CA ILE A 454 -21.00 26.40 23.30
C ILE A 454 -21.04 25.26 22.25
N SER A 455 -19.88 24.71 21.89
CA SER A 455 -19.79 23.56 20.97
C SER A 455 -20.31 22.26 21.60
N ARG A 456 -20.02 22.00 22.88
CA ARG A 456 -20.53 20.84 23.62
C ARG A 456 -22.04 20.91 23.84
N SER A 457 -22.54 22.09 24.22
CA SER A 457 -23.97 22.35 24.43
C SER A 457 -24.77 22.19 23.13
N GLY A 458 -24.25 22.70 22.02
CA GLY A 458 -24.88 22.56 20.70
C GLY A 458 -24.90 21.12 20.18
N LYS A 459 -23.88 20.32 20.49
CA LYS A 459 -23.83 18.88 20.17
C LYS A 459 -24.79 18.04 21.02
N LEU A 460 -24.97 18.40 22.29
CA LEU A 460 -25.91 17.72 23.18
C LEU A 460 -27.36 18.00 22.75
N ILE A 461 -27.69 19.26 22.45
CA ILE A 461 -29.03 19.65 21.99
C ILE A 461 -29.35 19.02 20.63
N SER A 462 -28.40 18.96 19.70
CA SER A 462 -28.62 18.29 18.41
C SER A 462 -28.81 16.78 18.57
N SER A 463 -28.08 16.15 19.49
CA SER A 463 -28.21 14.72 19.79
C SER A 463 -29.57 14.39 20.43
N ILE A 464 -30.07 15.22 21.36
CA ILE A 464 -31.39 15.07 21.96
C ILE A 464 -32.51 15.27 20.93
N VAL A 465 -32.39 16.28 20.06
CA VAL A 465 -33.36 16.52 18.97
C VAL A 465 -33.36 15.37 17.96
N GLN A 466 -32.20 14.75 17.70
CA GLN A 466 -32.07 13.61 16.80
C GLN A 466 -32.66 12.34 17.41
N TRP A 467 -32.46 12.11 18.71
CA TRP A 467 -33.11 11.04 19.48
C TRP A 467 -34.63 11.20 19.52
N GLY A 468 -35.14 12.40 19.78
CA GLY A 468 -36.58 12.69 19.76
C GLY A 468 -37.22 12.43 18.39
N ARG A 469 -36.52 12.78 17.31
CA ARG A 469 -36.96 12.48 15.93
C ARG A 469 -36.97 10.98 15.64
N GLY A 470 -35.96 10.24 16.10
CA GLY A 470 -35.92 8.78 15.98
C GLY A 470 -37.06 8.10 16.75
N ALA A 471 -37.35 8.56 17.97
CA ALA A 471 -38.45 8.03 18.77
C ALA A 471 -39.83 8.26 18.11
N VAL A 472 -40.08 9.45 17.57
CA VAL A 472 -41.34 9.75 16.85
C VAL A 472 -41.47 8.88 15.59
N PHE A 473 -40.39 8.63 14.87
CA PHE A 473 -40.38 7.75 13.71
C PHE A 473 -40.74 6.31 14.08
N CYS A 474 -40.14 5.77 15.15
CA CYS A 474 -40.46 4.44 15.64
C CYS A 474 -41.93 4.33 16.09
N CYS A 475 -42.45 5.35 16.78
CA CYS A 475 -43.86 5.38 17.20
C CYS A 475 -44.83 5.42 16.01
N LEU A 476 -44.54 6.22 14.97
CA LEU A 476 -45.36 6.30 13.75
C LEU A 476 -45.29 5.00 12.95
N TRP A 477 -44.13 4.36 12.88
CA TRP A 477 -43.97 3.06 12.22
C TRP A 477 -44.76 1.97 12.93
N CYS A 478 -44.60 1.82 14.26
CA CYS A 478 -45.37 0.87 15.05
C CYS A 478 -46.88 1.16 15.00
N GLY A 479 -47.28 2.44 15.01
CA GLY A 479 -48.68 2.85 14.86
C GLY A 479 -49.27 2.48 13.50
N SER A 480 -48.48 2.58 12.42
CA SER A 480 -48.93 2.18 11.07
C SER A 480 -49.18 0.67 10.97
N ILE A 481 -48.39 -0.14 11.68
CA ILE A 481 -48.57 -1.59 11.74
C ILE A 481 -49.82 -1.94 12.56
N CYS A 482 -49.99 -1.33 13.72
CA CYS A 482 -51.17 -1.56 14.56
C CYS A 482 -52.48 -1.12 13.87
N SER A 483 -52.45 0.01 13.15
CA SER A 483 -53.58 0.50 12.36
C SER A 483 -53.95 -0.45 11.22
N GLY A 484 -52.96 -0.95 10.46
CA GLY A 484 -53.19 -1.93 9.40
C GLY A 484 -53.83 -3.21 9.89
N PHE A 485 -53.36 -3.74 11.03
CA PHE A 485 -53.96 -4.91 11.66
C PHE A 485 -55.41 -4.67 12.13
N LEU A 486 -55.68 -3.56 12.81
CA LEU A 486 -57.00 -3.27 13.36
C LEU A 486 -58.05 -2.92 12.29
N LEU A 487 -57.66 -2.20 11.23
CA LEU A 487 -58.60 -1.73 10.20
C LEU A 487 -58.78 -2.69 9.02
N LEU A 488 -57.75 -3.47 8.66
CA LEU A 488 -57.81 -4.35 7.49
C LEU A 488 -57.98 -5.81 7.87
N TYR A 489 -57.28 -6.27 8.92
CA TYR A 489 -57.29 -7.69 9.29
C TYR A 489 -58.45 -8.04 10.23
N CYS A 490 -58.74 -7.19 11.22
CA CYS A 490 -59.78 -7.44 12.22
C CYS A 490 -61.20 -7.62 11.64
N PRO A 491 -61.66 -6.85 10.64
CA PRO A 491 -62.98 -7.04 10.02
C PRO A 491 -63.14 -8.34 9.23
N LEU A 492 -62.04 -8.99 8.84
CA LEU A 492 -62.05 -10.26 8.12
C LEU A 492 -62.09 -11.47 9.06
N LEU A 493 -61.78 -11.30 10.34
CA LEU A 493 -61.78 -12.38 11.33
C LEU A 493 -63.13 -13.13 11.43
N PRO A 494 -64.31 -12.48 11.38
CA PRO A 494 -65.59 -13.20 11.35
C PRO A 494 -65.73 -14.13 10.14
N LEU A 495 -65.17 -13.74 8.98
CA LEU A 495 -65.23 -14.51 7.73
C LEU A 495 -64.47 -15.86 7.82
N LEU A 496 -63.48 -15.95 8.71
CA LEU A 496 -62.75 -17.18 9.00
C LEU A 496 -63.68 -18.32 9.42
N PHE A 497 -64.76 -18.00 10.13
CA PHE A 497 -65.70 -18.99 10.68
C PHE A 497 -66.78 -19.45 9.67
N PHE A 498 -67.00 -18.68 8.60
CA PHE A 498 -68.03 -18.99 7.59
C PHE A 498 -67.45 -19.52 6.26
N HIS A 499 -66.27 -19.06 5.82
CA HIS A 499 -65.70 -19.49 4.54
C HIS A 499 -64.15 -19.40 4.49
N GLN A 500 -63.48 -20.38 5.09
CA GLN A 500 -62.01 -20.41 5.29
C GLN A 500 -61.17 -20.21 4.01
N ARG A 501 -61.61 -20.75 2.86
CA ARG A 501 -60.86 -20.60 1.60
C ARG A 501 -60.90 -19.17 1.06
N LEU A 502 -62.00 -18.45 1.28
CA LEU A 502 -62.14 -17.05 0.85
C LEU A 502 -61.35 -16.13 1.79
N PHE A 503 -61.40 -16.41 3.10
CA PHE A 503 -60.58 -15.73 4.10
C PHE A 503 -59.10 -15.79 3.73
N ARG A 504 -58.56 -16.99 3.44
CA ARG A 504 -57.13 -17.14 3.08
C ARG A 504 -56.75 -16.34 1.83
N ARG A 505 -57.58 -16.36 0.78
CA ARG A 505 -57.29 -15.58 -0.43
C ARG A 505 -57.32 -14.07 -0.18
N LEU A 506 -58.29 -13.58 0.61
CA LEU A 506 -58.38 -12.16 0.93
C LEU A 506 -57.25 -11.71 1.86
N THR A 507 -56.87 -12.52 2.84
CA THR A 507 -55.73 -12.21 3.71
C THR A 507 -54.42 -12.17 2.95
N ASP A 508 -54.20 -13.08 1.99
CA ASP A 508 -52.97 -13.10 1.19
C ASP A 508 -52.85 -11.85 0.30
N ILE A 509 -53.96 -11.40 -0.30
CA ILE A 509 -53.98 -10.17 -1.11
C ILE A 509 -53.76 -8.93 -0.23
N ILE A 510 -54.40 -8.88 0.92
CA ILE A 510 -54.27 -7.75 1.85
C ILE A 510 -52.87 -7.69 2.46
N PHE A 511 -52.26 -8.84 2.77
CA PHE A 511 -50.90 -8.91 3.27
C PHE A 511 -49.89 -8.43 2.21
N ALA A 512 -50.04 -8.88 0.97
CA ALA A 512 -49.21 -8.41 -0.15
C ALA A 512 -49.36 -6.90 -0.42
N ALA A 513 -50.57 -6.36 -0.30
CA ALA A 513 -50.81 -4.91 -0.41
C ALA A 513 -50.27 -4.14 0.80
N TRP A 514 -50.33 -4.72 2.00
CA TRP A 514 -49.91 -4.11 3.25
C TRP A 514 -48.39 -4.02 3.38
N GLU A 515 -47.62 -4.97 2.85
CA GLU A 515 -46.14 -4.89 2.82
C GLU A 515 -45.62 -3.65 2.09
N ILE A 516 -46.40 -3.09 1.15
CA ILE A 516 -46.02 -1.93 0.34
C ILE A 516 -46.33 -0.60 1.06
N TYR A 517 -47.27 -0.60 2.01
CA TYR A 517 -47.81 0.61 2.62
C TYR A 517 -46.84 1.33 3.58
N PRO A 518 -46.16 0.66 4.55
CA PRO A 518 -45.19 1.32 5.43
C PRO A 518 -44.03 1.91 4.64
N ALA A 519 -43.55 1.20 3.62
CA ALA A 519 -42.47 1.66 2.76
C ALA A 519 -42.83 2.94 1.99
N SER A 520 -44.08 3.04 1.53
CA SER A 520 -44.59 4.20 0.80
C SER A 520 -44.88 5.39 1.72
N PHE A 521 -45.48 5.15 2.89
CA PHE A 521 -45.79 6.19 3.88
C PHE A 521 -44.53 6.82 4.50
N MET A 522 -43.50 6.01 4.77
CA MET A 522 -42.22 6.50 5.32
C MET A 522 -41.49 7.39 4.32
N LYS A 523 -41.57 7.05 3.03
CA LYS A 523 -40.97 7.82 1.93
C LYS A 523 -41.61 9.20 1.77
N GLU A 524 -42.90 9.33 2.08
CA GLU A 524 -43.61 10.61 2.00
C GLU A 524 -43.40 11.49 3.24
N LEU A 525 -43.28 10.90 4.43
CA LEU A 525 -42.95 11.62 5.68
C LEU A 525 -41.52 12.20 5.66
N GLU A 526 -40.55 11.45 5.12
CA GLU A 526 -39.19 11.96 4.92
C GLU A 526 -39.16 13.18 3.99
N SER A 527 -40.05 13.22 2.99
CA SER A 527 -40.10 14.33 2.02
C SER A 527 -40.65 15.64 2.59
N LYS A 528 -41.47 15.59 3.65
CA LYS A 528 -42.13 16.77 4.24
C LYS A 528 -41.46 17.27 5.54
N ALA A 529 -40.69 16.44 6.24
CA ALA A 529 -40.10 16.79 7.54
C ALA A 529 -38.70 17.44 7.48
N TRP A 530 -38.05 17.48 6.30
CA TRP A 530 -36.66 17.93 6.14
C TRP A 530 -36.48 18.93 4.99
N LEU A 531 -36.88 20.19 5.22
CA LEU A 531 -36.33 21.34 4.50
C LEU A 531 -35.73 22.32 5.53
N PRO A 532 -34.41 22.59 5.50
CA PRO A 532 -33.84 23.68 6.27
C PRO A 532 -34.16 25.02 5.58
N THR A 533 -34.70 25.98 6.34
CA THR A 533 -34.86 27.37 5.91
C THR A 533 -33.50 27.99 5.55
N PRO A 534 -33.36 28.70 4.41
CA PRO A 534 -32.09 29.28 4.01
C PRO A 534 -31.82 30.60 4.77
N GLN A 535 -30.67 30.71 5.43
CA GLN A 535 -30.08 31.98 5.83
C GLN A 535 -29.00 32.44 4.84
N PRO A 536 -28.85 33.77 4.62
CA PRO A 536 -28.23 34.32 3.44
C PRO A 536 -26.71 34.51 3.60
N CYS A 537 -25.93 34.07 2.61
CA CYS A 537 -24.54 34.50 2.46
C CYS A 537 -24.45 35.56 1.37
N THR A 538 -24.25 36.80 1.81
CA THR A 538 -23.83 37.93 0.99
C THR A 538 -22.39 37.76 0.51
N GLU A 539 -22.22 37.96 -0.80
CA GLU A 539 -21.02 38.46 -1.51
C GLU A 539 -19.76 37.56 -1.47
N HIS A 540 -19.20 37.15 -2.61
CA HIS A 540 -18.76 38.06 -3.64
C HIS A 540 -18.97 37.53 -5.06
N LYS A 541 -19.62 38.39 -5.86
CA LYS A 541 -19.64 38.38 -7.32
C LYS A 541 -18.22 38.45 -7.87
N SER A 542 -17.89 37.56 -8.79
CA SER A 542 -17.32 37.92 -10.10
C SER A 542 -17.00 36.66 -10.90
N MET A 543 -17.88 36.31 -11.84
CA MET A 543 -17.54 35.97 -13.24
C MET A 543 -18.64 35.15 -13.89
N CYS A 544 -18.92 35.53 -15.13
CA CYS A 544 -19.69 34.80 -16.13
C CYS A 544 -21.22 34.87 -16.01
N ARG A 545 -21.73 36.09 -16.23
CA ARG A 545 -22.66 36.29 -17.35
C ARG A 545 -22.08 35.56 -18.58
N LEU A 546 -22.75 34.53 -19.08
CA LEU A 546 -22.98 34.27 -20.50
C LEU A 546 -23.71 32.93 -20.66
N ARG A 547 -24.73 32.95 -21.54
CA ARG A 547 -25.58 31.86 -22.03
C ARG A 547 -26.75 31.39 -21.14
N LYS A 548 -27.72 32.29 -21.08
CA LYS A 548 -29.15 31.98 -21.27
C LYS A 548 -29.43 31.93 -22.79
N LYS A 549 -30.40 31.10 -23.22
CA LYS A 549 -30.80 30.66 -24.60
C LYS A 549 -30.11 29.34 -24.98
N GLU A 550 -30.80 28.22 -25.17
CA GLU A 550 -32.00 27.93 -26.00
C GLU A 550 -32.94 26.90 -25.31
N SER A 551 -34.22 27.25 -25.07
CA SER A 551 -35.45 26.78 -25.76
C SER A 551 -35.68 25.25 -25.76
N THR A 552 -36.54 24.70 -24.89
CA THR A 552 -37.99 24.46 -25.08
C THR A 552 -38.38 23.76 -26.38
N THR A 553 -38.82 22.50 -26.29
CA THR A 553 -39.93 21.93 -27.08
C THR A 553 -40.57 20.74 -26.36
N HIS A 554 -41.90 20.76 -26.33
CA HIS A 554 -42.85 19.73 -25.87
C HIS A 554 -42.83 18.46 -26.76
N LEU A 555 -43.20 17.28 -26.21
CA LEU A 555 -44.48 16.57 -26.48
C LEU A 555 -44.42 15.05 -26.14
N LYS A 556 -45.42 14.64 -25.33
CA LYS A 556 -46.26 13.40 -25.34
C LYS A 556 -45.65 12.01 -25.64
N ASP A 557 -45.91 11.11 -24.67
CA ASP A 557 -46.09 9.64 -24.75
C ASP A 557 -46.99 9.19 -25.93
N PRO A 558 -46.89 7.95 -26.47
CA PRO A 558 -47.31 6.73 -25.74
C PRO A 558 -46.58 5.39 -26.03
N LEU A 559 -46.85 4.45 -25.12
CA LEU A 559 -46.75 2.99 -25.23
C LEU A 559 -47.61 2.42 -26.37
N GLU A 560 -47.10 1.44 -27.09
CA GLU A 560 -47.74 0.15 -27.49
C GLU A 560 -46.69 -0.66 -28.29
N GLN A 561 -46.28 -1.83 -27.80
CA GLN A 561 -46.83 -3.16 -28.15
C GLN A 561 -46.16 -3.72 -29.41
N PHE A 562 -45.33 -4.76 -29.29
CA PHE A 562 -45.12 -5.72 -30.38
C PHE A 562 -44.67 -7.08 -29.84
N ASP A 563 -45.54 -8.05 -30.10
CA ASP A 563 -45.42 -9.48 -29.83
C ASP A 563 -44.42 -10.16 -30.77
N LEU A 564 -43.84 -11.24 -30.28
CA LEU A 564 -43.09 -12.25 -31.02
C LEU A 564 -44.08 -13.13 -31.80
N ASP A 565 -43.91 -13.23 -33.11
CA ASP A 565 -43.77 -14.50 -33.86
C ASP A 565 -44.08 -14.32 -35.37
N LEU A 566 -43.56 -15.28 -36.15
CA LEU A 566 -43.69 -15.48 -37.60
C LEU A 566 -42.63 -14.85 -38.53
N LEU A 567 -41.45 -15.47 -38.47
CA LEU A 567 -40.88 -16.18 -39.62
C LEU A 567 -41.86 -17.31 -40.05
N PHE A 568 -42.30 -17.54 -41.29
CA PHE A 568 -41.73 -17.29 -42.62
C PHE A 568 -42.84 -17.28 -43.71
N THR A 569 -42.57 -16.47 -44.74
CA THR A 569 -42.82 -16.66 -46.20
C THR A 569 -44.24 -16.64 -46.80
N SER A 570 -44.48 -15.52 -47.50
CA SER A 570 -45.03 -15.38 -48.87
C SER A 570 -46.24 -16.23 -49.29
N GLY A 571 -47.36 -15.52 -49.51
CA GLY A 571 -48.54 -15.95 -50.26
C GLY A 571 -49.56 -14.85 -50.25
#